data_AF-A0A6N9QZK1-F1
#
_entry.id   AF-A0A6N9QZK1-F1
#
_cell.length_a   1.000
_cell.length_b   1.000
_cell.length_c   1.000
_cell.angle_alpha   90.00
_cell.angle_beta   90.00
_cell.angle_gamma   90.00
#
_symmetry.space_group_name_H-M   'P 1'
#
loop_
_entity.id
_entity.type
_entity.pdbx_description
1 polymer ?
#
loop_
_entity_poly.entity_id
_entity_poly.type
_entity_poly.pdbx_seq_one_letter_code
_entity_poly.pdbx_strand_id
1 'polypeptide(L)'
;MSPPAPTASPGTTEPHPSISPTPPEGHAVAQQNSSEQHSTVQDDSRLGGSAGSRPDLSDVDGLSYEQAREQLVETVARLEAGGTTLEESLHLWERGEALATRCEQWLDGARERLDAARARREENREQAASED
;
A
#
# COMPACT_ATOMS: atom_id res chain seq x y z
N MET A 1 7.91 23.05 58.63
CA MET A 1 8.39 21.72 58.22
C MET A 1 8.11 21.57 56.73
N SER A 2 9.15 21.60 55.90
CA SER A 2 9.07 21.37 54.44
C SER A 2 9.34 19.90 54.12
N PRO A 3 8.70 19.30 53.10
CA PRO A 3 9.04 17.95 52.65
C PRO A 3 10.33 17.95 51.81
N PRO A 4 11.09 16.83 51.77
CA PRO A 4 12.26 16.71 50.90
C PRO A 4 11.87 16.43 49.45
N ALA A 5 12.68 16.94 48.52
CA ALA A 5 12.55 16.75 47.07
C ALA A 5 12.90 15.31 46.63
N PRO A 6 12.34 14.80 45.51
CA PRO A 6 12.70 13.49 44.98
C PRO A 6 14.08 13.52 44.31
N THR A 7 14.92 12.55 44.66
CA THR A 7 16.21 12.28 44.01
C THR A 7 15.98 11.52 42.70
N ALA A 8 16.30 12.12 41.57
CA ALA A 8 16.33 11.44 40.27
C ALA A 8 17.68 10.76 40.05
N SER A 9 17.67 9.46 39.76
CA SER A 9 18.84 8.69 39.32
C SER A 9 19.20 9.03 37.87
N PRO A 10 20.49 9.13 37.49
CA PRO A 10 20.85 9.24 36.09
C PRO A 10 20.73 7.88 35.40
N GLY A 11 19.91 7.82 34.33
CA GLY A 11 19.83 6.70 33.42
C GLY A 11 21.18 6.49 32.71
N THR A 12 21.65 5.25 32.71
CA THR A 12 22.80 4.81 31.92
C THR A 12 22.35 4.68 30.46
N THR A 13 22.85 5.55 29.59
CA THR A 13 22.68 5.41 28.13
C THR A 13 23.69 4.38 27.63
N GLU A 14 23.20 3.22 27.20
CA GLU A 14 23.98 2.26 26.40
C GLU A 14 24.27 2.83 24.99
N PRO A 15 25.45 2.60 24.41
CA PRO A 15 25.70 2.93 23.01
C PRO A 15 25.10 1.87 22.09
N HIS A 16 24.27 2.31 21.15
CA HIS A 16 23.72 1.47 20.07
C HIS A 16 24.83 1.11 19.06
N PRO A 17 24.90 -0.13 18.55
CA PRO A 17 25.82 -0.46 17.47
C PRO A 17 25.37 0.21 16.15
N SER A 18 26.25 1.02 15.57
CA SER A 18 26.10 1.56 14.21
C SER A 18 26.24 0.43 13.19
N ILE A 19 25.11 -0.07 12.70
CA ILE A 19 25.08 -0.96 11.54
C ILE A 19 24.98 -0.06 10.29
N SER A 20 26.11 0.15 9.62
CA SER A 20 26.12 0.78 8.29
C SER A 20 25.62 -0.21 7.24
N PRO A 21 24.67 0.15 6.37
CA PRO A 21 24.30 -0.69 5.24
C PRO A 21 25.34 -0.57 4.12
N THR A 22 26.02 -1.67 3.81
CA THR A 22 26.76 -1.82 2.55
C THR A 22 25.76 -2.02 1.39
N PRO A 23 25.89 -1.30 0.27
CA PRO A 23 25.09 -1.58 -0.92
C PRO A 23 25.56 -2.89 -1.55
N PRO A 24 24.66 -3.81 -1.97
CA PRO A 24 25.07 -4.94 -2.78
C PRO A 24 25.47 -4.46 -4.18
N GLU A 25 26.67 -4.89 -4.59
CA GLU A 25 27.23 -4.68 -5.92
C GLU A 25 26.30 -5.27 -7.01
N GLY A 26 26.15 -4.50 -8.09
CA GLY A 26 25.25 -4.83 -9.19
C GLY A 26 25.66 -6.10 -9.94
N HIS A 27 24.69 -6.99 -10.10
CA HIS A 27 24.63 -7.87 -11.25
C HIS A 27 23.40 -7.52 -12.07
N ALA A 28 23.65 -6.88 -13.22
CA ALA A 28 22.66 -6.64 -14.25
C ALA A 28 22.09 -7.98 -14.74
N VAL A 29 20.86 -8.30 -14.34
CA VAL A 29 20.09 -9.40 -14.95
C VAL A 29 19.54 -8.90 -16.27
N ALA A 30 20.00 -9.55 -17.34
CA ALA A 30 19.52 -9.34 -18.69
C ALA A 30 18.02 -9.61 -18.79
N GLN A 31 17.33 -8.68 -19.45
CA GLN A 31 15.92 -8.77 -19.79
C GLN A 31 15.73 -9.85 -20.87
N GLN A 32 15.24 -11.02 -20.47
CA GLN A 32 14.74 -12.04 -21.40
C GLN A 32 13.24 -11.84 -21.58
N ASN A 33 12.91 -11.15 -22.67
CA ASN A 33 11.59 -11.09 -23.26
C ASN A 33 11.29 -12.46 -23.89
N SER A 34 10.72 -13.39 -23.12
CA SER A 34 10.15 -14.64 -23.64
C SER A 34 8.64 -14.53 -23.65
N SER A 35 8.13 -14.08 -24.79
CA SER A 35 6.78 -14.38 -25.22
C SER A 35 6.75 -15.85 -25.65
N GLU A 36 6.25 -16.74 -24.78
CA GLU A 36 5.81 -18.06 -25.19
C GLU A 36 4.35 -18.24 -24.79
N GLN A 37 3.55 -18.42 -25.83
CA GLN A 37 2.16 -18.80 -25.78
C GLN A 37 2.06 -20.18 -25.13
N HIS A 38 1.24 -20.33 -24.08
CA HIS A 38 0.74 -21.66 -23.71
C HIS A 38 -0.67 -21.56 -23.10
N SER A 39 -1.63 -21.92 -23.94
CA SER A 39 -2.91 -22.58 -23.67
C SER A 39 -3.81 -22.03 -22.56
N THR A 40 -4.96 -21.51 -23.01
CA THR A 40 -6.24 -21.72 -22.32
C THR A 40 -6.36 -23.20 -21.94
N VAL A 41 -6.27 -23.48 -20.65
CA VAL A 41 -6.89 -24.64 -20.01
C VAL A 41 -7.98 -24.06 -19.13
N GLN A 42 -9.18 -24.01 -19.70
CA GLN A 42 -10.41 -23.87 -18.93
C GLN A 42 -10.96 -25.29 -18.79
N ASP A 43 -10.58 -25.97 -17.72
CA ASP A 43 -11.32 -27.13 -17.24
C ASP A 43 -11.08 -27.35 -15.74
N ASP A 44 -12.15 -27.82 -15.11
CA ASP A 44 -12.31 -28.26 -13.72
C ASP A 44 -12.42 -27.20 -12.62
N SER A 45 -13.68 -26.90 -12.26
CA SER A 45 -14.01 -26.46 -10.90
C SER A 45 -15.40 -26.97 -10.54
N ARG A 46 -15.51 -28.29 -10.42
CA ARG A 46 -16.61 -28.93 -9.70
C ARG A 46 -16.11 -29.93 -8.66
N LEU A 47 -15.01 -29.67 -7.95
CA LEU A 47 -14.68 -30.38 -6.70
C LEU A 47 -13.76 -29.55 -5.80
N GLY A 48 -14.05 -29.55 -4.49
CA GLY A 48 -13.01 -29.47 -3.45
C GLY A 48 -12.91 -28.18 -2.65
N GLY A 49 -13.60 -28.11 -1.52
CA GLY A 49 -13.11 -27.31 -0.40
C GLY A 49 -11.94 -28.02 0.28
N SER A 50 -10.86 -27.29 0.59
CA SER A 50 -9.96 -27.49 1.75
C SER A 50 -8.76 -26.53 1.66
N ALA A 51 -8.45 -25.84 2.76
CA ALA A 51 -7.17 -25.23 3.15
C ALA A 51 -6.42 -24.33 2.13
N GLY A 52 -6.31 -23.02 2.43
CA GLY A 52 -5.34 -22.11 1.80
C GLY A 52 -5.70 -21.51 0.45
N SER A 53 -6.96 -21.11 0.26
CA SER A 53 -7.29 -20.25 -0.89
C SER A 53 -6.78 -18.84 -0.63
N ARG A 54 -5.75 -18.41 -1.39
CA ARG A 54 -5.35 -17.01 -1.51
C ARG A 54 -6.59 -16.13 -1.67
N PRO A 55 -6.64 -14.95 -1.03
CA PRO A 55 -7.77 -14.05 -1.19
C PRO A 55 -7.93 -13.70 -2.67
N ASP A 56 -9.16 -13.80 -3.18
CA ASP A 56 -9.49 -13.20 -4.46
C ASP A 56 -9.47 -11.68 -4.27
N LEU A 57 -8.51 -11.03 -4.92
CA LEU A 57 -8.30 -9.58 -4.88
C LEU A 57 -8.87 -8.88 -6.11
N SER A 58 -9.42 -9.64 -7.07
CA SER A 58 -9.95 -9.07 -8.32
C SER A 58 -11.19 -8.20 -8.10
N ASP A 59 -11.88 -8.38 -6.96
CA ASP A 59 -13.01 -7.56 -6.54
C ASP A 59 -12.60 -6.14 -6.14
N VAL A 60 -11.35 -5.93 -5.73
CA VAL A 60 -10.82 -4.64 -5.26
C VAL A 60 -10.67 -3.63 -6.42
N ASP A 61 -10.29 -4.09 -7.61
CA ASP A 61 -10.02 -3.23 -8.77
C ASP A 61 -11.27 -2.44 -9.21
N GLY A 62 -12.46 -3.00 -8.99
CA GLY A 62 -13.75 -2.38 -9.33
C GLY A 62 -14.25 -1.35 -8.33
N LEU A 63 -13.60 -1.19 -7.18
CA LEU A 63 -14.12 -0.36 -6.09
C LEU A 63 -13.93 1.14 -6.35
N SER A 64 -14.92 1.93 -5.92
CA SER A 64 -14.77 3.38 -5.74
C SER A 64 -13.89 3.68 -4.52
N TYR A 65 -13.34 4.89 -4.45
CA TYR A 65 -12.49 5.31 -3.33
C TYR A 65 -13.17 5.14 -1.96
N GLU A 66 -14.42 5.57 -1.81
CA GLU A 66 -15.13 5.46 -0.52
C GLU A 66 -15.37 4.00 -0.12
N GLN A 67 -15.73 3.14 -1.09
CA GLN A 67 -15.92 1.70 -0.84
C GLN A 67 -14.60 1.01 -0.48
N ALA A 68 -13.51 1.34 -1.18
CA ALA A 68 -12.19 0.81 -0.88
C ALA A 68 -11.73 1.24 0.52
N ARG A 69 -11.96 2.50 0.89
CA ARG A 69 -11.62 3.03 2.22
C ARG A 69 -12.44 2.35 3.33
N GLU A 70 -13.74 2.18 3.14
CA GLU A 70 -14.62 1.52 4.11
C GLU A 70 -14.16 0.07 4.37
N GLN A 71 -13.92 -0.70 3.30
CA GLN A 71 -13.43 -2.07 3.42
C GLN A 71 -12.02 -2.14 4.03
N LEU A 72 -11.16 -1.15 3.78
CA LEU A 72 -9.84 -1.08 4.40
C LEU A 72 -9.97 -0.88 5.92
N VAL A 73 -10.85 0.03 6.35
CA VAL A 73 -11.13 0.27 7.77
C VAL A 73 -11.67 -1.01 8.44
N GLU A 74 -12.59 -1.72 7.80
CA GLU A 74 -13.09 -3.00 8.31
C GLU A 74 -11.99 -4.07 8.41
N THR A 75 -11.11 -4.13 7.42
CA THR A 75 -9.99 -5.09 7.37
C THR A 75 -9.00 -4.81 8.51
N VAL A 76 -8.65 -3.54 8.72
CA VAL A 76 -7.78 -3.12 9.84
C VAL A 76 -8.45 -3.41 11.18
N ALA A 77 -9.73 -3.09 11.34
CA ALA A 77 -10.45 -3.36 12.58
C ALA A 77 -10.46 -4.87 12.93
N ARG A 78 -10.58 -5.75 11.92
CA ARG A 78 -10.49 -7.20 12.12
C ARG A 78 -9.08 -7.66 12.51
N LEU A 79 -8.04 -7.08 11.91
CA LEU A 79 -6.65 -7.36 12.29
C LEU A 79 -6.36 -6.92 13.73
N GLU A 80 -6.85 -5.74 14.13
CA GLU A 80 -6.67 -5.18 15.47
C GLU A 80 -7.44 -5.95 16.55
N ALA A 81 -8.64 -6.45 16.22
CA ALA A 81 -9.42 -7.28 17.13
C ALA A 81 -8.70 -8.60 17.47
N GLY A 82 -7.85 -9.08 16.57
CA GLY A 82 -7.16 -10.37 16.70
C GLY A 82 -8.14 -11.54 16.76
N GLY A 83 -7.70 -12.66 17.34
CA GLY A 83 -8.52 -13.89 17.44
C GLY A 83 -8.68 -14.68 16.15
N THR A 84 -8.04 -14.24 15.07
CA THR A 84 -7.90 -14.95 13.80
C THR A 84 -6.68 -15.86 13.80
N THR A 85 -6.71 -16.90 12.99
CA THR A 85 -5.54 -17.73 12.73
C THR A 85 -4.46 -16.93 11.97
N LEU A 86 -3.22 -17.42 11.96
CA LEU A 86 -2.14 -16.79 11.21
C LEU A 86 -2.47 -16.66 9.72
N GLU A 87 -3.02 -17.72 9.12
CA GLU A 87 -3.41 -17.76 7.71
C GLU A 87 -4.49 -16.72 7.38
N GLU A 88 -5.53 -16.62 8.21
CA GLU A 88 -6.56 -15.59 8.06
C GLU A 88 -5.99 -14.17 8.24
N SER A 89 -5.04 -14.00 9.16
CA SER A 89 -4.37 -12.70 9.39
C SER A 89 -3.54 -12.28 8.19
N LEU A 90 -2.88 -13.23 7.52
CA LEU A 90 -2.15 -12.98 6.27
C LEU A 90 -3.11 -12.61 5.13
N HIS A 91 -4.24 -13.31 4.99
CA HIS A 91 -5.22 -12.96 3.96
C HIS A 91 -5.83 -11.57 4.17
N LEU A 92 -6.11 -11.21 5.43
CA LEU A 92 -6.57 -9.87 5.77
C LEU A 92 -5.52 -8.80 5.44
N TRP A 93 -4.25 -9.08 5.75
CA TRP A 93 -3.16 -8.16 5.39
C TRP A 93 -3.04 -7.99 3.87
N GLU A 94 -2.99 -9.09 3.10
CA GLU A 94 -2.91 -9.03 1.62
C GLU A 94 -4.08 -8.25 1.01
N ARG A 95 -5.30 -8.46 1.52
CA ARG A 95 -6.47 -7.66 1.10
C ARG A 95 -6.34 -6.19 1.49
N GLY A 96 -5.83 -5.90 2.68
CA GLY A 96 -5.57 -4.53 3.15
C GLY A 96 -4.59 -3.80 2.23
N GLU A 97 -3.50 -4.45 1.82
CA GLU A 97 -2.53 -3.89 0.87
C GLU A 97 -3.15 -3.58 -0.50
N ALA A 98 -3.98 -4.49 -1.02
CA ALA A 98 -4.69 -4.28 -2.27
C ALA A 98 -5.64 -3.08 -2.19
N LEU A 99 -6.40 -2.96 -1.09
CA LEU A 99 -7.32 -1.85 -0.86
C LEU A 99 -6.58 -0.51 -0.71
N ALA A 100 -5.43 -0.50 -0.01
CA ALA A 100 -4.58 0.69 0.13
C ALA A 100 -4.05 1.15 -1.23
N THR A 101 -3.53 0.22 -2.04
CA THR A 101 -3.05 0.48 -3.40
C THR A 101 -4.18 1.07 -4.27
N ARG A 102 -5.39 0.54 -4.17
CA ARG A 102 -6.55 1.07 -4.90
C ARG A 102 -6.90 2.49 -4.47
N CYS A 103 -6.82 2.79 -3.18
CA CYS A 103 -7.05 4.14 -2.67
C CYS A 103 -6.00 5.13 -3.22
N GLU A 104 -4.73 4.74 -3.23
CA GLU A 104 -3.63 5.55 -3.77
C GLU A 104 -3.85 5.88 -5.26
N GLN A 105 -4.18 4.88 -6.09
CA GLN A 105 -4.48 5.09 -7.51
C GLN A 105 -5.60 6.13 -7.74
N TRP A 106 -6.64 6.11 -6.91
CA TRP A 106 -7.73 7.10 -6.99
C TRP A 106 -7.24 8.52 -6.65
N LEU A 107 -6.38 8.66 -5.64
CA LEU A 107 -5.83 9.93 -5.20
C LEU A 107 -4.83 10.50 -6.20
N ASP A 108 -3.98 9.64 -6.78
CA ASP A 108 -3.03 10.02 -7.83
C ASP A 108 -3.77 10.51 -9.08
N GLY A 109 -4.77 9.75 -9.55
CA GLY A 109 -5.60 10.19 -10.66
C GLY A 109 -6.36 11.49 -10.36
N ALA A 110 -6.68 11.79 -9.10
CA ALA A 110 -7.26 13.08 -8.72
C ALA A 110 -6.24 14.22 -8.72
N ARG A 111 -5.01 13.94 -8.29
CA ARG A 111 -3.89 14.89 -8.31
C ARG A 111 -3.55 15.32 -9.73
N GLU A 112 -3.38 14.36 -10.64
CA GLU A 112 -3.05 14.63 -12.04
C GLU A 112 -4.08 15.53 -12.72
N ARG A 113 -5.37 15.27 -12.51
CA ARG A 113 -6.45 16.12 -13.05
C ARG A 113 -6.39 17.54 -12.50
N LEU A 114 -6.06 17.70 -11.22
CA LEU A 114 -5.92 19.01 -10.60
C LEU A 114 -4.75 19.78 -11.19
N ASP A 115 -3.61 19.12 -11.38
CA ASP A 115 -2.41 19.74 -11.91
C ASP A 115 -2.58 20.11 -13.40
N ALA A 116 -3.21 19.26 -14.20
CA ALA A 116 -3.60 19.59 -15.57
C ALA A 116 -4.56 20.78 -15.64
N ALA A 117 -5.56 20.85 -14.75
CA ALA A 117 -6.49 21.98 -14.69
C ALA A 117 -5.79 23.29 -14.27
N ARG A 118 -4.74 23.23 -13.44
CA ARG A 118 -3.93 24.38 -13.05
C ARG A 118 -3.06 24.86 -14.21
N ALA A 119 -2.36 23.97 -14.90
CA ALA A 119 -1.52 24.30 -16.06
C ALA A 119 -2.35 25.00 -17.15
N ARG A 120 -3.49 24.42 -17.52
CA ARG A 120 -4.41 25.01 -18.51
C ARG A 120 -4.89 26.41 -18.13
N ARG A 121 -5.09 26.69 -16.84
CA ARG A 121 -5.50 28.02 -16.37
C ARG A 121 -4.38 29.04 -16.50
N GLU A 122 -3.13 28.64 -16.31
CA GLU A 122 -1.98 29.53 -16.48
C GLU A 122 -1.75 29.83 -17.96
N GLU A 123 -1.75 28.82 -18.82
CA GLU A 123 -1.65 28.98 -20.28
C GLU A 123 -2.72 29.95 -20.81
N ASN A 124 -3.97 29.82 -20.35
CA ASN A 124 -5.06 30.71 -20.75
C ASN A 124 -4.86 32.15 -20.24
N ARG A 125 -4.17 32.36 -19.12
CA ARG A 125 -3.84 33.70 -18.61
C ARG A 125 -2.71 34.32 -19.41
N GLU A 126 -1.67 33.56 -19.72
CA GLU A 126 -0.54 34.00 -20.54
C GLU A 126 -1.00 34.37 -21.96
N GLN A 127 -1.89 33.57 -22.55
CA GLN A 127 -2.51 33.87 -23.86
C GLN A 127 -3.26 35.20 -23.81
N ALA A 128 -4.15 35.39 -22.82
CA ALA A 128 -4.90 36.63 -22.66
C ALA A 128 -4.00 37.86 -22.43
N ALA A 129 -2.81 37.69 -21.83
CA ALA A 129 -1.84 38.75 -21.63
C ALA A 129 -0.99 39.07 -22.89
N SER A 130 -0.97 38.18 -23.88
CA SER A 130 -0.23 38.34 -25.14
C SER A 130 -1.04 38.94 -26.28
N GLU A 131 -2.36 39.05 -26.11
CA GLU A 131 -3.31 39.56 -27.12
C GLU A 131 -3.62 41.06 -26.96
N ASP A 132 -3.00 41.75 -25.98
CA ASP A 132 -3.07 43.19 -25.72
C ASP A 132 -1.76 43.91 -26.13
#